data_AF-A0A7C2CW84-F1
#
_entry.id   AF-A0A7C2CW84-F1
#
_cell.length_a   1.000
_cell.length_b   1.000
_cell.length_c   1.000
_cell.angle_alpha   90.00
_cell.angle_beta   90.00
_cell.angle_gamma   90.00
#
_symmetry.space_group_name_H-M   'P 1'
#
loop_
_entity.id
_entity.type
_entity.pdbx_description
1 polymer ?
#
loop_
_entity_poly.entity_id
_entity_poly.type
_entity_poly.pdbx_seq_one_letter_code
_entity_poly.pdbx_strand_id
1 'polypeptide(L)'
;IAFRSVAIGFPLLALGIALGAYWGNTAWGRYWGWDPKETSALVTWLIYGVYLHLRGLRGWRGARSAVLLVAAYGAVLFTYFAVNLVVAGLHSYAGV
;
A
#
# COMPACT_ATOMS: atom_id res chain seq x y z
N ILE A 1 -13.12 15.73 2.94
CA ILE A 1 -12.12 15.51 1.86
C ILE A 1 -11.38 14.19 2.09
N ALA A 2 -10.53 14.06 3.13
CA ALA A 2 -9.73 12.86 3.39
C ALA A 2 -10.48 11.51 3.28
N PHE A 3 -11.66 11.37 3.91
CA PHE A 3 -12.45 10.13 3.80
C PHE A 3 -12.85 9.79 2.36
N ARG A 4 -13.32 10.77 1.57
CA ARG A 4 -13.70 10.56 0.17
C ARG A 4 -12.49 10.17 -0.68
N SER A 5 -11.36 10.83 -0.44
CA SER A 5 -10.09 10.51 -1.11
C SER A 5 -9.65 9.08 -0.84
N VAL A 6 -9.69 8.62 0.42
CA VAL A 6 -9.34 7.23 0.76
C VAL A 6 -10.37 6.24 0.23
N ALA A 7 -11.66 6.57 0.27
CA ALA A 7 -12.72 5.70 -0.24
C ALA A 7 -12.58 5.43 -1.75
N ILE A 8 -12.07 6.41 -2.52
CA ILE A 8 -11.75 6.26 -3.94
C ILE A 8 -10.38 5.59 -4.13
N GLY A 9 -9.37 5.99 -3.36
CA GLY A 9 -8.01 5.47 -3.49
C GLY A 9 -7.87 4.00 -3.10
N PHE A 10 -8.66 3.52 -2.13
CA PHE A 10 -8.61 2.15 -1.63
C PHE A 10 -8.88 1.08 -2.70
N PRO A 11 -9.98 1.14 -3.48
CA PRO A 11 -10.20 0.18 -4.57
C PRO A 11 -9.20 0.38 -5.71
N LEU A 12 -8.75 1.60 -5.99
CA LEU A 12 -7.72 1.84 -7.00
C LEU A 12 -6.38 1.20 -6.63
N LEU A 13 -5.98 1.27 -5.35
CA LEU A 13 -4.79 0.60 -4.85
C LEU A 13 -4.93 -0.93 -4.93
N ALA A 14 -6.12 -1.48 -4.61
CA ALA A 14 -6.40 -2.90 -4.78
C ALA A 14 -6.24 -3.34 -6.24
N LEU A 15 -6.79 -2.57 -7.18
CA LEU A 15 -6.64 -2.82 -8.61
C LEU A 15 -5.17 -2.72 -9.04
N GLY A 16 -4.42 -1.74 -8.54
CA GLY A 16 -2.99 -1.63 -8.79
C GLY A 16 -2.20 -2.86 -8.32
N ILE A 17 -2.50 -3.38 -7.13
CA ILE A 17 -1.89 -4.61 -6.61
C ILE A 17 -2.27 -5.81 -7.48
N ALA A 18 -3.54 -5.95 -7.88
CA ALA A 18 -4.00 -7.06 -8.71
C ALA A 18 -3.36 -7.04 -10.12
N LEU A 19 -3.28 -5.85 -10.75
CA LEU A 19 -2.60 -5.67 -12.03
C LEU A 19 -1.10 -5.93 -11.90
N GLY A 20 -0.48 -5.51 -10.79
CA GLY A 20 0.91 -5.82 -10.48
C GLY A 20 1.17 -7.32 -10.34
N ALA A 21 0.29 -8.04 -9.65
CA ALA A 21 0.35 -9.49 -9.50
C ALA A 21 0.21 -10.22 -10.86
N TYR A 22 -0.73 -9.76 -11.70
CA TYR A 22 -0.88 -10.28 -13.07
C TYR A 22 0.38 -10.07 -13.92
N TRP A 23 0.98 -8.87 -13.83
CA TRP A 23 2.23 -8.58 -14.50
C TRP A 23 3.39 -9.43 -13.95
N GLY A 24 3.47 -9.61 -12.63
CA GLY A 24 4.48 -10.45 -11.97
C GLY A 24 4.43 -11.90 -12.47
N ASN A 25 3.25 -12.43 -12.76
CA ASN A 25 3.11 -13.75 -13.37
C ASN A 25 3.70 -13.81 -14.78
N THR A 26 3.49 -12.75 -15.57
CA THR A 26 4.06 -12.63 -16.92
C THR A 26 5.58 -12.46 -16.89
N ALA A 27 6.12 -11.74 -15.90
CA ALA A 27 7.54 -11.43 -15.80
C ALA A 27 8.38 -12.54 -15.15
N TRP A 28 7.83 -13.21 -14.11
CA TRP A 28 8.57 -14.13 -13.24
C TRP A 28 7.89 -15.49 -13.03
N GLY A 29 6.78 -15.76 -13.72
CA GLY A 29 6.08 -17.05 -13.67
C GLY A 29 5.27 -17.31 -12.40
N ARG A 30 5.01 -16.27 -11.59
CA ARG A 30 4.17 -16.35 -10.38
C ARG A 30 3.41 -15.07 -10.11
N TYR A 31 2.17 -15.18 -9.61
CA TYR A 31 1.34 -14.01 -9.26
C TYR A 31 1.78 -13.26 -8.01
N TRP A 32 2.42 -13.94 -7.08
CA TRP A 32 2.84 -13.37 -5.80
C TRP A 32 4.04 -14.14 -5.25
N GLY A 33 5.08 -13.43 -4.89
CA GLY A 33 6.34 -13.93 -4.34
C GLY A 33 6.60 -13.57 -2.87
N TRP A 34 5.73 -12.81 -2.21
CA TRP A 34 5.96 -12.29 -0.85
C TRP A 34 7.23 -11.45 -0.73
N ASP A 35 7.65 -10.82 -1.82
CA ASP A 35 8.80 -9.95 -1.76
C ASP A 35 8.45 -8.67 -0.98
N PRO A 36 9.47 -7.88 -0.56
CA PRO A 36 9.25 -6.70 0.25
C PRO A 36 8.31 -5.67 -0.38
N LYS A 37 8.21 -5.59 -1.71
CA LYS A 37 7.35 -4.60 -2.41
C LYS A 37 5.90 -5.06 -2.46
N GLU A 38 5.70 -6.32 -2.82
CA GLU A 38 4.38 -6.96 -2.78
C GLU A 38 3.80 -6.92 -1.35
N THR A 39 4.62 -7.32 -0.36
CA THR A 39 4.21 -7.35 1.04
C THR A 39 3.92 -5.94 1.57
N SER A 40 4.77 -4.95 1.26
CA SER A 40 4.53 -3.57 1.71
C SER A 40 3.32 -2.94 1.04
N ALA A 41 3.04 -3.25 -0.23
CA ALA A 41 1.83 -2.81 -0.92
C ALA A 41 0.57 -3.38 -0.26
N LEU A 42 0.58 -4.68 0.10
CA LEU A 42 -0.51 -5.31 0.84
C LEU A 42 -0.71 -4.66 2.22
N VAL A 43 0.37 -4.45 2.98
CA VAL A 43 0.31 -3.78 4.29
C VAL A 43 -0.26 -2.36 4.16
N THR A 44 0.18 -1.59 3.16
CA THR A 44 -0.32 -0.24 2.88
C THR A 44 -1.83 -0.26 2.60
N TRP A 45 -2.28 -1.21 1.78
CA TRP A 45 -3.69 -1.40 1.49
C TRP A 45 -4.50 -1.71 2.76
N LEU A 46 -4.00 -2.60 3.62
CA LEU A 46 -4.64 -2.93 4.90
C LEU A 46 -4.73 -1.73 5.84
N ILE A 47 -3.70 -0.88 5.92
CA ILE A 47 -3.72 0.34 6.77
C ILE A 47 -4.84 1.28 6.30
N TYR A 48 -5.03 1.47 4.99
CA TYR A 48 -6.15 2.24 4.47
C TYR A 48 -7.50 1.58 4.71
N GLY A 49 -7.57 0.24 4.69
CA GLY A 49 -8.76 -0.52 5.07
C GLY A 49 -9.14 -0.28 6.54
N VAL A 50 -8.16 -0.33 7.44
CA VAL A 50 -8.31 -0.02 8.86
C VAL A 50 -8.80 1.42 9.04
N TYR A 51 -8.25 2.38 8.31
CA TYR A 51 -8.76 3.76 8.31
C TYR A 51 -10.25 3.83 7.97
N LEU A 52 -10.67 3.19 6.87
CA LEU A 52 -12.05 3.21 6.42
C LEU A 52 -12.99 2.54 7.43
N HIS A 53 -12.58 1.41 7.98
CA HIS A 53 -13.34 0.66 8.99
C HIS A 53 -13.54 1.50 10.26
N LEU A 54 -12.46 2.09 10.77
CA LEU A 54 -12.49 2.89 11.99
C LEU A 54 -13.22 4.22 11.80
N ARG A 55 -13.21 4.81 10.60
CA ARG A 55 -13.93 6.06 10.33
C ARG A 55 -15.44 5.94 10.47
N GLY A 56 -15.99 4.72 10.36
CA GLY A 56 -17.39 4.41 10.65
C GLY A 56 -17.74 4.36 12.14
N LEU A 57 -16.75 4.23 13.02
CA LEU A 57 -16.95 4.11 14.48
C LEU A 57 -17.04 5.49 15.15
N ARG A 58 -17.90 5.61 16.17
CA ARG A 58 -17.98 6.82 17.01
C ARG A 58 -16.62 7.06 17.69
N GLY A 59 -16.09 8.29 17.59
CA GLY A 59 -14.84 8.70 18.26
C GLY A 59 -13.57 8.69 17.39
N TRP A 60 -13.64 8.24 16.14
CA TRP A 60 -12.51 8.21 15.20
C TRP A 60 -12.46 9.46 14.28
N ARG A 61 -12.62 10.65 14.90
CA ARG A 61 -12.55 11.95 14.22
C ARG A 61 -11.43 12.81 14.82
N GLY A 62 -10.94 13.79 14.07
CA GLY A 62 -9.85 14.67 14.52
C GLY A 62 -8.48 13.98 14.53
N ALA A 63 -7.69 14.22 15.58
CA ALA A 63 -6.27 13.84 15.66
C ALA A 63 -6.00 12.33 15.44
N ARG A 64 -6.83 11.45 16.01
CA ARG A 64 -6.66 9.99 15.86
C ARG A 64 -6.74 9.54 14.39
N SER A 65 -7.69 10.12 13.66
CA SER A 65 -7.85 9.88 12.22
C SER A 65 -6.71 10.49 11.41
N ALA A 66 -6.11 11.60 11.86
CA ALA A 66 -4.99 12.23 11.18
C ALA A 66 -3.70 11.41 11.34
N VAL A 67 -3.39 10.94 12.55
CA VAL A 67 -2.22 10.07 12.80
C VAL A 67 -2.27 8.82 11.94
N LEU A 68 -3.44 8.20 11.83
CA LEU A 68 -3.60 6.99 11.02
C LEU A 68 -3.40 7.25 9.52
N LEU A 69 -3.82 8.42 9.02
CA LEU A 69 -3.55 8.84 7.64
C LEU A 69 -2.07 9.16 7.41
N VAL A 70 -1.38 9.75 8.38
CA VAL A 70 0.07 10.00 8.30
C VAL A 70 0.82 8.68 8.28
N ALA A 71 0.43 7.71 9.10
CA ALA A 71 1.00 6.36 9.06
C ALA A 71 0.75 5.65 7.72
N ALA A 72 -0.47 5.77 7.18
CA ALA A 72 -0.81 5.22 5.86
C ALA A 72 0.05 5.85 4.75
N TYR A 73 0.25 7.16 4.79
CA TYR A 73 1.13 7.86 3.86
C TYR A 73 2.59 7.44 4.02
N GLY A 74 3.07 7.24 5.25
CA GLY A 74 4.40 6.67 5.51
C GLY A 74 4.58 5.27 4.92
N ALA A 75 3.55 4.42 4.99
CA ALA A 75 3.57 3.09 4.37
C ALA A 75 3.62 3.15 2.83
N VAL A 76 2.92 4.11 2.22
CA VAL A 76 3.04 4.41 0.78
C VAL A 76 4.49 4.79 0.45
N LEU A 77 5.07 5.74 1.18
CA LEU A 77 6.46 6.17 0.96
C LEU A 77 7.44 5.00 1.12
N PHE A 78 7.26 4.14 2.11
CA PHE A 78 8.06 2.95 2.28
C PHE A 78 7.96 2.01 1.06
N THR A 79 6.74 1.74 0.59
CA THR A 79 6.48 0.84 -0.55
C THR A 79 7.11 1.35 -1.85
N TYR A 80 7.08 2.67 -2.10
CA TYR A 80 7.60 3.25 -3.34
C TYR A 80 9.05 3.71 -3.26
N PHE A 81 9.56 4.15 -2.11
CA PHE A 81 10.93 4.66 -2.01
C PHE A 81 11.84 3.67 -1.28
N ALA A 82 11.46 3.23 -0.08
CA ALA A 82 12.35 2.37 0.72
C ALA A 82 12.60 1.03 0.04
N VAL A 83 11.56 0.38 -0.49
CA VAL A 83 11.74 -0.92 -1.16
C VAL A 83 12.50 -0.80 -2.48
N ASN A 84 12.33 0.29 -3.24
CA ASN A 84 13.06 0.47 -4.51
C ASN A 84 14.53 0.91 -4.31
N LEU A 85 14.86 1.58 -3.20
CA LEU A 85 16.20 2.18 -3.00
C LEU A 85 17.07 1.40 -2.01
N VAL A 86 16.48 0.68 -1.06
CA VAL A 86 17.20 0.08 0.09
C VAL A 86 17.19 -1.45 0.05
N VAL A 87 16.27 -2.05 -0.70
CA VAL A 87 16.07 -3.51 -0.70
C VAL A 87 16.44 -4.07 -2.08
N ALA A 88 17.38 -5.01 -2.12
CA ALA A 88 17.72 -5.77 -3.32
C ALA A 88 16.65 -6.86 -3.57
N GLY A 89 16.17 -6.97 -4.80
CA GLY A 89 15.15 -7.94 -5.20
C GLY A 89 14.68 -7.73 -6.64
N LEU A 90 13.79 -8.58 -7.16
CA LEU A 90 13.26 -8.51 -8.54
C LEU A 90 12.59 -7.16 -8.88
N HIS A 91 12.22 -6.41 -7.85
CA HIS A 91 11.61 -5.09 -7.94
C HIS A 91 12.58 -3.93 -7.72
N SER A 92 13.87 -4.20 -7.48
CA SER A 92 14.89 -3.20 -7.24
C SER A 92 15.48 -2.75 -8.57
N TYR A 93 15.34 -1.46 -8.86
CA TYR A 93 16.03 -0.81 -10.00
C TYR A 93 17.38 -0.23 -9.57
N ALA A 94 17.77 -0.41 -8.30
CA ALA A 94 19.12 -0.15 -7.83
C ALA A 94 20.03 -1.25 -8.39
N GLY A 95 20.46 -1.09 -9.64
CA GLY A 95 21.37 -2.00 -10.32
C GLY A 95 22.78 -1.96 -9.74
N VAL A 96 22.95 -2.54 -8.55
CA VAL A 96 24.19 -3.15 -8.06
C VAL A 96 23.86 -4.52 -7.51
#